data_AF-A0A969JS92-F1
#
_entry.id   AF-A0A969JS92-F1
#
_cell.length_a   1.000
_cell.length_b   1.000
_cell.length_c   1.000
_cell.angle_alpha   90.00
_cell.angle_beta   90.00
_cell.angle_gamma   90.00
#
_symmetry.space_group_name_H-M   'P 1'
#
loop_
_entity.id
_entity.type
_entity.pdbx_description
1 polymer ?
#
loop_
_entity_poly.entity_id
_entity_poly.type
_entity_poly.pdbx_seq_one_letter_code
_entity_poly.pdbx_strand_id
1 'polypeptide(L)'
;MQGEWAFYWRQFLDEDNLPLDQDSKPDAYLSVPNVWNGLVLANGTVIKGPGFATLWLKILLPQSLSEAPLKFLRIVVRPIDSPYTMQVFDSSRKPLSELIHSGDLQQDAELVIPPKHAKDFPVYAAAELIVVWRISNHHYHAFAGPWLVPEIGEEASIVSKLKTNRATDFLLIGITLAAGLYHWILFLLRPKDFATFWFGLFCFCIAFIVLYVNEHIGDFLGEAFNYSNLQRLLVSLINLDIISLVYFLRNIIPQEAKINFQCY
;
A
#
# COMPACT_ATOMS: atom_id res chain seq x y z
N MET A 1 -7.03 12.55 -0.31
CA MET A 1 -6.18 13.62 -0.87
C MET A 1 -5.88 13.36 -2.36
N GLN A 2 -6.92 13.06 -3.15
CA GLN A 2 -6.82 12.77 -4.57
C GLN A 2 -6.80 14.08 -5.36
N GLY A 3 -5.95 14.20 -6.36
CA GLY A 3 -5.84 15.41 -7.19
C GLY A 3 -4.41 15.72 -7.60
N GLU A 4 -4.19 16.94 -8.07
CA GLU A 4 -2.87 17.43 -8.51
C GLU A 4 -2.01 17.84 -7.31
N TRP A 5 -0.81 17.26 -7.23
CA TRP A 5 0.21 17.64 -6.27
C TRP A 5 1.33 18.38 -6.99
N ALA A 6 1.82 19.47 -6.39
CA ALA A 6 3.02 20.13 -6.89
C ALA A 6 4.21 19.17 -6.73
N PHE A 7 4.97 18.98 -7.79
CA PHE A 7 6.01 17.97 -7.88
C PHE A 7 7.38 18.61 -8.10
N TYR A 8 8.32 18.33 -7.19
CA TYR A 8 9.69 18.83 -7.22
C TYR A 8 10.64 17.64 -7.42
N TRP A 9 11.20 17.55 -8.62
CA TRP A 9 12.04 16.42 -9.02
C TRP A 9 13.46 16.58 -8.48
N ARG A 10 13.99 15.51 -7.87
CA ARG A 10 15.34 15.46 -7.26
C ARG A 10 15.60 16.59 -6.26
N GLN A 11 14.57 16.94 -5.52
CA GLN A 11 14.61 17.95 -4.48
C GLN A 11 13.90 17.40 -3.25
N PHE A 12 14.61 17.34 -2.12
CA PHE A 12 13.99 17.22 -0.82
C PHE A 12 13.83 18.62 -0.24
N LEU A 13 12.59 19.08 -0.16
CA LEU A 13 12.30 20.39 0.42
C LEU A 13 12.26 20.24 1.93
N ASP A 14 13.23 20.84 2.62
CA ASP A 14 13.26 20.93 4.08
C ASP A 14 12.47 22.15 4.56
N GLU A 15 12.22 22.24 5.87
CA GLU A 15 11.37 23.27 6.49
C GLU A 15 11.72 24.70 6.04
N ASP A 16 13.01 24.99 5.88
CA ASP A 16 13.51 26.30 5.45
C ASP A 16 13.17 26.64 3.99
N ASN A 17 13.03 25.62 3.15
CA ASN A 17 12.89 25.73 1.70
C ASN A 17 11.47 25.39 1.23
N LEU A 18 10.54 25.18 2.17
CA LEU A 18 9.15 24.84 1.86
C LEU A 18 8.42 26.01 1.21
N PRO A 19 7.82 25.79 0.03
CA PRO A 19 6.85 26.71 -0.52
C PRO A 19 5.68 26.90 0.44
N LEU A 20 5.40 28.16 0.77
CA LEU A 20 4.22 28.54 1.55
C LEU A 20 2.99 28.74 0.66
N ASP A 21 3.23 29.08 -0.60
CA ASP A 21 2.21 29.41 -1.59
C ASP A 21 2.45 28.68 -2.91
N GLN A 22 1.39 28.57 -3.72
CA GLN A 22 1.44 27.95 -5.06
C GLN A 22 2.35 28.69 -6.06
N ASP A 23 2.91 29.85 -5.69
CA ASP A 23 3.82 30.66 -6.51
C ASP A 23 5.25 30.10 -6.59
N SER A 24 5.59 29.08 -5.82
CA SER A 24 6.75 28.25 -6.12
C SER A 24 6.53 27.57 -7.46
N LYS A 25 7.44 27.75 -8.41
CA LYS A 25 7.37 27.08 -9.72
C LYS A 25 7.71 25.60 -9.53
N PRO A 26 6.74 24.67 -9.46
CA PRO A 26 7.09 23.26 -9.37
C PRO A 26 7.69 22.79 -10.69
N ASP A 27 8.44 21.70 -10.64
CA ASP A 27 8.96 21.08 -11.86
C ASP A 27 7.83 20.44 -12.67
N ALA A 28 6.74 20.01 -12.02
CA ALA A 28 5.52 19.52 -12.66
C ALA A 28 4.34 19.53 -11.67
N TYR A 29 3.16 19.13 -12.15
CA TYR A 29 2.08 18.63 -11.30
C TYR A 29 1.89 17.14 -11.56
N LEU A 30 1.71 16.37 -10.49
CA LEU A 30 1.44 14.94 -10.56
C LEU A 30 0.05 14.67 -9.99
N SER A 31 -0.83 14.11 -10.82
CA SER A 31 -2.11 13.58 -10.36
C SER A 31 -1.86 12.40 -9.42
N VAL A 32 -2.39 12.43 -8.21
CA VAL A 32 -2.30 11.31 -7.25
C VAL A 32 -3.67 10.61 -7.20
N PRO A 33 -3.74 9.28 -7.37
CA PRO A 33 -2.62 8.34 -7.44
C PRO A 33 -2.04 8.20 -8.85
N ASN A 34 -0.72 8.21 -8.96
CA ASN A 34 -0.02 7.90 -10.21
C ASN A 34 1.46 7.59 -9.93
N VAL A 35 2.15 7.05 -10.93
CA VAL A 35 3.61 6.94 -10.95
C VAL A 35 4.19 8.12 -11.75
N TRP A 36 5.37 8.61 -11.36
CA TRP A 36 6.05 9.70 -12.04
C TRP A 36 6.89 9.26 -13.25
N ASN A 37 7.06 7.94 -13.47
CA ASN A 37 7.71 7.45 -14.69
C ASN A 37 6.88 7.85 -15.92
N GLY A 38 7.49 8.59 -16.85
CA GLY A 38 6.79 9.17 -18.00
C GLY A 38 6.23 10.58 -17.76
N LEU A 39 6.33 11.12 -16.54
CA LEU A 39 5.97 12.50 -16.26
C LEU A 39 6.89 13.46 -17.01
N VAL A 40 6.29 14.47 -17.65
CA VAL A 40 6.99 15.53 -18.38
C VAL A 40 7.12 16.74 -17.46
N LEU A 41 8.35 17.15 -17.20
CA LEU A 41 8.66 18.34 -16.41
C LEU A 41 8.45 19.62 -17.23
N ALA A 42 8.31 20.76 -16.55
CA ALA A 42 8.13 22.08 -17.15
C ALA A 42 9.29 22.48 -18.09
N ASN A 43 10.48 21.91 -17.89
CA ASN A 43 11.63 22.09 -18.78
C ASN A 43 11.64 21.15 -20.00
N GLY A 44 10.59 20.34 -20.20
CA GLY A 44 10.47 19.36 -21.29
C GLY A 44 11.15 18.01 -21.04
N THR A 45 11.82 17.82 -19.90
CA THR A 45 12.47 16.55 -19.56
C THR A 45 11.42 15.51 -19.18
N VAL A 46 11.54 14.30 -19.74
CA VAL A 46 10.70 13.15 -19.35
C VAL A 46 11.44 12.31 -18.32
N ILE A 47 10.79 12.00 -17.20
CA ILE A 47 11.36 11.12 -16.17
C ILE A 47 11.33 9.68 -16.67
N LYS A 48 12.50 9.02 -16.70
CA LYS A 48 12.69 7.67 -17.25
C LYS A 48 13.28 6.66 -16.27
N GLY A 49 13.19 6.88 -14.96
CA GLY A 49 13.74 5.93 -14.01
C GLY A 49 13.87 6.43 -12.58
N PRO A 50 14.81 5.86 -11.79
CA PRO A 50 14.93 6.13 -10.38
C PRO A 50 15.33 7.58 -10.05
N GLY A 51 14.96 7.99 -8.85
CA GLY A 51 15.31 9.25 -8.23
C GLY A 51 14.56 9.43 -6.93
N PHE A 52 14.34 10.69 -6.61
CA PHE A 52 13.58 11.11 -5.44
C PHE A 52 12.84 12.39 -5.77
N ALA A 53 11.77 12.67 -5.05
CA ALA A 53 10.94 13.84 -5.26
C ALA A 53 10.28 14.30 -3.97
N THR A 54 9.93 15.58 -3.93
CA THR A 54 8.97 16.10 -2.97
C THR A 54 7.65 16.34 -3.67
N LEU A 55 6.58 15.77 -3.14
CA LEU A 55 5.22 16.17 -3.45
C LEU A 55 4.70 17.12 -2.39
N TRP A 56 3.99 18.14 -2.83
CA TRP A 56 3.42 19.18 -1.99
C TRP A 56 1.95 19.37 -2.32
N LEU A 57 1.12 19.46 -1.28
CA LEU A 57 -0.31 19.73 -1.39
C LEU A 57 -0.77 20.68 -0.30
N LYS A 58 -1.44 21.77 -0.70
CA LYS A 58 -2.20 22.63 0.22
C LYS A 58 -3.66 22.17 0.28
N ILE A 59 -4.15 21.96 1.50
CA ILE A 59 -5.53 21.56 1.79
C ILE A 59 -6.17 22.69 2.58
N LEU A 60 -7.30 23.21 2.09
CA LEU A 60 -8.13 24.17 2.81
C LEU A 60 -9.17 23.40 3.62
N LEU A 61 -9.17 23.58 4.95
CA LEU A 61 -10.20 23.00 5.80
C LEU A 61 -11.40 23.94 5.92
N PRO A 62 -12.64 23.40 5.99
CA PRO A 62 -13.80 24.21 6.32
C PRO A 62 -13.71 24.76 7.74
N GLN A 63 -14.27 25.96 7.96
CA GLN A 63 -14.24 26.66 9.26
C GLN A 63 -14.69 25.80 10.45
N SER A 64 -15.70 24.95 10.22
CA SER A 64 -16.24 24.02 11.23
C SER A 64 -15.21 23.00 11.75
N LEU A 65 -14.15 22.73 10.99
CA LEU A 65 -13.05 21.86 11.40
C LEU A 65 -11.84 22.65 11.91
N SER A 66 -11.60 23.86 11.42
CA SER A 66 -10.43 24.66 11.80
C SER A 66 -10.59 25.47 13.09
N GLU A 67 -11.83 25.86 13.45
CA GLU A 67 -12.09 26.72 14.62
C GLU A 67 -12.43 25.95 15.90
N ALA A 68 -12.59 24.63 15.82
CA ALA A 68 -12.86 23.80 16.99
C ALA A 68 -11.55 23.54 17.76
N PRO A 69 -11.38 24.05 18.99
CA PRO A 69 -10.18 23.77 19.77
C PRO A 69 -10.05 22.27 20.04
N LEU A 70 -8.83 21.73 19.88
CA LEU A 70 -8.44 20.34 20.17
C LEU A 70 -8.93 19.25 19.19
N LYS A 71 -9.34 19.60 17.97
CA LYS A 71 -9.60 18.57 16.94
C LYS A 71 -8.31 18.05 16.33
N PHE A 72 -8.09 16.74 16.46
CA PHE A 72 -7.10 15.99 15.70
C PHE A 72 -7.75 15.41 14.45
N LEU A 73 -7.10 15.64 13.32
CA LEU A 73 -7.29 14.84 12.13
C LEU A 73 -6.32 13.67 12.17
N ARG A 74 -6.61 12.64 11.37
CA ARG A 74 -5.70 11.51 11.19
C ARG A 74 -5.44 11.35 9.71
N ILE A 75 -4.16 11.29 9.35
CA ILE A 75 -3.74 10.91 8.01
C ILE A 75 -3.41 9.44 8.01
N VAL A 76 -3.83 8.71 6.97
CA VAL A 76 -3.47 7.32 6.72
C VAL A 76 -2.76 7.24 5.38
N VAL A 77 -1.53 6.73 5.40
CA VAL A 77 -0.73 6.43 4.22
C VAL A 77 -0.58 4.92 4.16
N ARG A 78 -1.25 4.29 3.19
CA ARG A 78 -1.05 2.86 2.89
C ARG A 78 0.39 2.62 2.41
N PRO A 79 0.94 1.39 2.56
CA PRO A 79 2.29 1.10 2.11
C PRO A 79 2.48 1.43 0.65
N ILE A 80 3.63 2.02 0.38
CA ILE A 80 4.18 2.16 -0.95
C ILE A 80 5.54 1.46 -0.95
N ASP A 81 5.90 0.82 -2.05
CA ASP A 81 7.18 0.12 -2.25
C ASP A 81 8.32 1.12 -2.52
N SER A 82 8.37 2.17 -1.72
CA SER A 82 9.37 3.23 -1.77
C SER A 82 9.50 3.84 -0.38
N PRO A 83 10.74 4.04 0.13
CA PRO A 83 10.92 4.80 1.34
C PRO A 83 10.37 6.22 1.17
N TYR A 84 9.75 6.72 2.23
CA TYR A 84 9.20 8.06 2.26
C TYR A 84 9.27 8.70 3.65
N THR A 85 9.25 10.03 3.65
CA THR A 85 8.84 10.79 4.83
C THR A 85 7.65 11.66 4.53
N MET A 86 6.80 11.88 5.54
CA MET A 86 5.65 12.77 5.43
C MET A 86 5.53 13.65 6.68
N GLN A 87 5.21 14.92 6.47
CA GLN A 87 4.99 15.88 7.55
C GLN A 87 3.96 16.92 7.10
N VAL A 88 3.20 17.43 8.06
CA VAL A 88 2.18 18.45 7.82
C VAL A 88 2.54 19.74 8.54
N PHE A 89 2.35 20.87 7.87
CA PHE A 89 2.61 22.21 8.38
C PHE A 89 1.38 23.11 8.22
N ASP A 90 1.35 24.23 8.94
CA ASP A 90 0.43 25.33 8.65
C ASP A 90 1.04 26.32 7.63
N SER A 91 0.28 27.36 7.28
CA SER A 91 0.73 28.45 6.38
C SER A 91 1.89 29.29 6.93
N SER A 92 2.29 29.10 8.19
CA SER A 92 3.43 29.76 8.83
C SER A 92 4.67 28.85 8.96
N ARG A 93 4.64 27.66 8.33
CA ARG A 93 5.67 26.59 8.44
C ARG A 93 5.76 25.95 9.83
N LYS A 94 4.78 26.15 10.70
CA LYS A 94 4.77 25.45 11.99
C LYS A 94 4.36 23.99 11.76
N PRO A 95 5.11 23.01 12.30
CA PRO A 95 4.74 21.60 12.18
C PRO A 95 3.45 21.33 12.96
N LEU A 96 2.50 20.68 12.28
CA LEU A 96 1.21 20.20 12.81
C LEU A 96 1.19 18.68 13.01
N SER A 97 2.27 18.00 12.64
CA SER A 97 2.50 16.58 12.88
C SER A 97 3.97 16.32 13.15
N GLU A 98 4.27 15.17 13.74
CA GLU A 98 5.63 14.64 13.74
C GLU A 98 6.05 14.26 12.31
N LEU A 99 7.38 14.16 12.10
CA LEU A 99 7.94 13.64 10.86
C LEU A 99 7.76 12.12 10.83
N ILE A 100 6.95 11.64 9.90
CA ILE A 100 6.67 10.22 9.75
C ILE A 100 7.73 9.62 8.85
N HIS A 101 8.44 8.63 9.37
CA HIS A 101 9.42 7.87 8.63
C HIS A 101 8.86 6.52 8.20
N SER A 102 9.17 6.19 6.97
CA SER A 102 8.72 5.00 6.32
C SER A 102 9.89 4.48 5.49
N GLY A 103 10.72 3.63 6.09
CA GLY A 103 12.01 3.23 5.52
C GLY A 103 13.07 4.32 5.65
N ASP A 104 14.26 4.07 5.11
CA ASP A 104 15.38 5.00 5.10
C ASP A 104 15.48 5.70 3.73
N LEU A 105 15.48 7.04 3.73
CA LEU A 105 15.63 7.85 2.51
C LEU A 105 17.08 7.97 2.03
N GLN A 106 18.07 7.72 2.89
CA GLN A 106 19.49 8.00 2.65
C GLN A 106 20.34 6.76 2.32
N GLN A 107 19.86 5.54 2.61
CA GLN A 107 20.66 4.33 2.36
C GLN A 107 20.70 3.96 0.88
N ASP A 108 21.93 3.89 0.34
CA ASP A 108 22.26 3.30 -0.94
C ASP A 108 21.84 1.82 -1.01
N ALA A 109 20.88 1.57 -1.87
CA ALA A 109 20.82 0.51 -2.88
C ALA A 109 20.83 -0.96 -2.61
N GLU A 110 21.37 -1.43 -1.50
CA GLU A 110 21.57 -2.86 -1.38
C GLU A 110 20.70 -3.49 -0.29
N LEU A 111 20.04 -2.69 0.55
CA LEU A 111 19.33 -3.19 1.74
C LEU A 111 17.95 -2.58 2.00
N VAL A 112 17.39 -1.81 1.07
CA VAL A 112 16.23 -0.97 1.37
C VAL A 112 14.94 -1.79 1.45
N ILE A 113 14.57 -2.09 2.70
CA ILE A 113 13.28 -2.60 3.14
C ILE A 113 12.26 -1.46 2.91
N PRO A 114 11.30 -1.55 1.97
CA PRO A 114 10.21 -0.58 1.93
C PRO A 114 9.50 -0.52 3.28
N PRO A 115 8.95 0.62 3.69
CA PRO A 115 8.08 0.66 4.85
C PRO A 115 6.84 -0.20 4.65
N LYS A 116 6.58 -1.08 5.62
CA LYS A 116 5.70 -2.25 5.42
C LYS A 116 4.41 -2.27 6.19
N HIS A 117 4.05 -1.14 6.76
CA HIS A 117 2.76 -0.98 7.39
C HIS A 117 2.19 0.36 6.99
N ALA A 118 0.87 0.39 6.78
CA ALA A 118 0.11 1.62 6.73
C ALA A 118 0.54 2.47 7.92
N LYS A 119 0.97 3.69 7.64
CA LYS A 119 1.28 4.67 8.67
C LYS A 119 0.05 5.52 8.86
N ASP A 120 -0.39 5.61 10.10
CA ASP A 120 -1.40 6.56 10.48
C ASP A 120 -0.93 7.41 11.66
N PHE A 121 -1.22 8.70 11.61
CA PHE A 121 -0.67 9.67 12.54
C PHE A 121 -1.61 10.85 12.74
N PRO A 122 -1.63 11.44 13.96
CA PRO A 122 -2.44 12.59 14.26
C PRO A 122 -1.87 13.86 13.61
N VAL A 123 -2.77 14.77 13.24
CA VAL A 123 -2.46 16.08 12.68
C VAL A 123 -3.33 17.11 13.39
N TYR A 124 -2.75 18.17 13.91
CA TYR A 124 -3.50 19.30 14.45
C TYR A 124 -4.31 19.98 13.34
N ALA A 125 -5.61 20.19 13.55
CA ALA A 125 -6.43 20.91 12.58
C ALA A 125 -6.02 22.39 12.51
N ALA A 126 -5.95 22.93 11.30
CA ALA A 126 -5.70 24.35 11.01
C ALA A 126 -6.45 24.75 9.74
N ALA A 127 -6.66 26.05 9.51
CA ALA A 127 -7.38 26.53 8.31
C ALA A 127 -6.73 26.07 7.00
N GLU A 128 -5.40 26.06 6.96
CA GLU A 128 -4.62 25.53 5.85
C GLU A 128 -3.67 24.45 6.37
N LEU A 129 -3.64 23.31 5.67
CA LEU A 129 -2.67 22.24 5.89
C LEU A 129 -1.77 22.13 4.66
N ILE A 130 -0.46 22.21 4.88
CA ILE A 130 0.56 21.97 3.87
C ILE A 130 1.13 20.57 4.11
N VAL A 131 0.83 19.64 3.21
CA VAL A 131 1.31 18.26 3.26
C VAL A 131 2.56 18.14 2.40
N VAL A 132 3.65 17.70 3.01
CA VAL A 132 4.93 17.49 2.34
C VAL A 132 5.25 16.02 2.37
N TRP A 133 5.36 15.40 1.19
CA TRP A 133 5.62 13.98 1.04
C TRP A 133 6.89 13.78 0.22
N ARG A 134 7.95 13.33 0.88
CA ARG A 134 9.26 13.08 0.27
C ARG A 134 9.38 11.61 -0.02
N ILE A 135 9.56 11.23 -1.28
CA ILE A 135 9.61 9.83 -1.72
C ILE A 135 10.93 9.59 -2.46
N SER A 136 11.56 8.46 -2.20
CA SER A 136 12.76 8.00 -2.91
C SER A 136 12.51 6.62 -3.50
N ASN A 137 12.87 6.42 -4.78
CA ASN A 137 12.68 5.13 -5.48
C ASN A 137 14.00 4.61 -6.10
N HIS A 138 15.14 4.89 -5.47
CA HIS A 138 16.44 4.51 -6.02
C HIS A 138 16.59 3.00 -6.34
N HIS A 139 15.79 2.10 -5.75
CA HIS A 139 15.93 0.63 -5.90
C HIS A 139 14.74 -0.08 -6.52
N TYR A 140 13.52 0.40 -6.26
CA TYR A 140 12.32 -0.15 -6.86
C TYR A 140 11.94 0.66 -8.09
N HIS A 141 12.37 0.18 -9.26
CA HIS A 141 12.18 0.89 -10.53
C HIS A 141 10.77 0.75 -11.12
N ALA A 142 10.01 -0.28 -10.73
CA ALA A 142 8.74 -0.61 -11.36
C ALA A 142 7.60 0.34 -10.98
N PHE A 143 7.59 0.84 -9.74
CA PHE A 143 6.56 1.75 -9.24
C PHE A 143 7.25 2.93 -8.55
N ALA A 144 7.14 4.10 -9.18
CA ALA A 144 7.91 5.27 -8.84
C ALA A 144 6.94 6.39 -8.47
N GLY A 145 6.60 6.57 -7.19
CA GLY A 145 5.69 7.62 -6.73
C GLY A 145 4.45 7.11 -5.97
N PRO A 146 3.49 7.99 -5.65
CA PRO A 146 2.35 7.65 -4.81
C PRO A 146 1.20 7.00 -5.61
N TRP A 147 1.31 5.70 -5.89
CA TRP A 147 0.22 4.95 -6.55
C TRP A 147 -0.98 4.65 -5.63
N LEU A 148 -0.93 5.08 -4.37
CA LEU A 148 -2.05 5.06 -3.43
C LEU A 148 -2.30 6.47 -2.90
N VAL A 149 -3.57 6.82 -2.76
CA VAL A 149 -3.99 8.12 -2.21
C VAL A 149 -3.92 8.08 -0.68
N PRO A 150 -3.22 9.02 -0.03
CA PRO A 150 -3.36 9.23 1.40
C PRO A 150 -4.77 9.71 1.77
N GLU A 151 -5.29 9.15 2.85
CA GLU A 151 -6.59 9.54 3.40
C GLU A 151 -6.38 10.51 4.56
N ILE A 152 -7.30 11.47 4.70
CA ILE A 152 -7.38 12.35 5.86
C ILE A 152 -8.83 12.42 6.31
N GLY A 153 -9.04 12.45 7.61
CA GLY A 153 -10.36 12.63 8.18
C GLY A 153 -10.27 12.87 9.68
N GLU A 154 -11.44 13.07 10.29
CA GLU A 154 -11.54 13.10 11.75
C GLU A 154 -11.06 11.75 12.33
N GLU A 155 -10.31 11.82 13.43
CA GLU A 155 -9.68 10.64 14.03
C GLU A 155 -10.67 9.50 14.30
N ALA A 156 -11.82 9.80 14.92
CA ALA A 156 -12.84 8.79 15.23
C ALA A 156 -13.36 8.08 13.97
N SER A 157 -13.55 8.83 12.88
CA SER A 157 -14.03 8.30 11.60
C SER A 157 -12.99 7.38 10.95
N ILE A 158 -11.73 7.82 10.93
CA ILE A 158 -10.62 7.03 10.37
C ILE A 158 -10.39 5.75 11.18
N VAL A 159 -10.31 5.86 12.51
CA VAL A 159 -10.13 4.70 13.40
C VAL A 159 -11.29 3.72 13.27
N SER A 160 -12.54 4.20 13.21
CA SER A 160 -13.70 3.33 13.00
C SER A 160 -13.64 2.62 11.65
N LYS A 161 -13.26 3.33 10.57
CA LYS A 161 -13.13 2.75 9.23
C LYS A 161 -12.06 1.64 9.22
N LEU A 162 -10.89 1.89 9.81
CA LEU A 162 -9.80 0.90 9.91
C LEU A 162 -10.25 -0.33 10.69
N LYS A 163 -10.97 -0.16 11.81
CA LYS A 163 -11.53 -1.28 12.59
C LYS A 163 -12.54 -2.10 11.79
N THR A 164 -13.47 -1.44 11.09
CA THR A 164 -14.48 -2.13 10.27
C THR A 164 -13.84 -2.90 9.11
N ASN A 165 -12.86 -2.30 8.42
CA ASN A 165 -12.12 -2.98 7.35
C ASN A 165 -11.39 -4.21 7.89
N ARG A 166 -10.66 -4.07 9.00
CA ARG A 166 -9.96 -5.18 9.66
C ARG A 166 -10.92 -6.29 10.08
N ALA A 167 -12.08 -5.95 10.65
CA ALA A 167 -13.09 -6.94 11.01
C ALA A 167 -13.64 -7.69 9.79
N THR A 168 -13.87 -6.98 8.69
CA THR A 168 -14.34 -7.56 7.42
C THR A 168 -13.29 -8.51 6.84
N ASP A 169 -12.02 -8.11 6.84
CA ASP A 169 -10.92 -8.95 6.38
C ASP A 169 -10.83 -10.25 7.18
N PHE A 170 -10.86 -10.16 8.53
CA PHE A 170 -10.81 -11.36 9.37
C PHE A 170 -12.02 -12.27 9.21
N LEU A 171 -13.21 -11.71 8.97
CA LEU A 171 -14.39 -12.50 8.66
C LEU A 171 -14.20 -13.28 7.35
N LEU A 172 -13.72 -12.62 6.28
CA LEU A 172 -13.47 -13.24 4.98
C LEU A 172 -12.36 -14.29 5.05
N ILE A 173 -11.26 -14.01 5.76
CA ILE A 173 -10.18 -14.96 6.02
C ILE A 173 -10.74 -16.17 6.78
N GLY A 174 -11.52 -15.94 7.85
CA GLY A 174 -12.11 -16.99 8.66
C GLY A 174 -13.05 -17.91 7.87
N ILE A 175 -13.95 -17.34 7.05
CA ILE A 175 -14.84 -18.11 6.17
C ILE A 175 -14.04 -18.92 5.15
N THR A 176 -12.99 -18.34 4.58
CA THR A 176 -12.12 -19.01 3.60
C THR A 176 -11.34 -20.16 4.23
N LEU A 177 -10.79 -19.97 5.43
CA LEU A 177 -10.12 -21.03 6.20
C LEU A 177 -11.09 -22.15 6.58
N ALA A 178 -12.32 -21.81 7.01
CA ALA A 178 -13.34 -22.79 7.33
C ALA A 178 -13.72 -23.63 6.09
N ALA A 179 -13.84 -22.99 4.92
CA ALA A 179 -14.05 -23.70 3.65
C ALA A 179 -12.87 -24.64 3.32
N GLY A 180 -11.63 -24.17 3.49
CA GLY A 180 -10.43 -25.00 3.29
C GLY A 180 -10.40 -26.23 4.20
N LEU A 181 -10.65 -26.03 5.50
CA LEU A 181 -10.72 -27.09 6.50
C LEU A 181 -11.84 -28.09 6.20
N TYR A 182 -13.03 -27.62 5.84
CA TYR A 182 -14.15 -28.47 5.46
C TYR A 182 -13.79 -29.39 4.30
N HIS A 183 -13.14 -28.86 3.25
CA HIS A 183 -12.72 -29.66 2.12
C HIS A 183 -11.62 -30.65 2.49
N TRP A 184 -10.61 -30.25 3.27
CA TRP A 184 -9.61 -31.23 3.74
C TRP A 184 -10.20 -32.34 4.60
N ILE A 185 -11.19 -32.05 5.45
CA ILE A 185 -11.94 -33.09 6.19
C ILE A 185 -12.65 -34.03 5.21
N LEU A 186 -13.34 -33.50 4.20
CA LEU A 186 -13.98 -34.33 3.17
C LEU A 186 -12.97 -35.21 2.40
N PHE A 187 -11.78 -34.68 2.09
CA PHE A 187 -10.71 -35.45 1.46
C PHE A 187 -10.22 -36.59 2.37
N LEU A 188 -10.03 -36.34 3.67
CA LEU A 188 -9.64 -37.39 4.63
C LEU A 188 -10.71 -38.49 4.73
N LEU A 189 -11.99 -38.14 4.60
CA LEU A 189 -13.09 -39.10 4.57
C LEU A 189 -13.24 -39.81 3.21
N ARG A 190 -12.78 -39.19 2.11
CA ARG A 190 -12.85 -39.72 0.74
C ARG A 190 -11.53 -39.48 0.00
N PRO A 191 -10.44 -40.21 0.35
CA PRO A 191 -9.09 -39.91 -0.17
C PRO A 191 -8.93 -40.08 -1.70
N LYS A 192 -9.93 -40.64 -2.39
CA LYS A 192 -9.95 -40.76 -3.85
C LYS A 192 -10.39 -39.47 -4.55
N ASP A 193 -11.03 -38.54 -3.84
CA ASP A 193 -11.48 -37.26 -4.38
C ASP A 193 -10.40 -36.19 -4.22
N PHE A 194 -9.39 -36.25 -5.10
CA PHE A 194 -8.30 -35.28 -5.08
C PHE A 194 -8.74 -33.85 -5.43
N ALA A 195 -9.89 -33.66 -6.11
CA ALA A 195 -10.41 -32.31 -6.37
C ALA A 195 -10.63 -31.56 -5.04
N THR A 196 -11.22 -32.25 -4.07
CA THR A 196 -11.48 -31.72 -2.73
C THR A 196 -10.18 -31.36 -1.98
N PHE A 197 -9.09 -32.12 -2.11
CA PHE A 197 -7.79 -31.75 -1.55
C PHE A 197 -7.26 -30.44 -2.13
N TRP A 198 -7.24 -30.34 -3.47
CA TRP A 198 -6.69 -29.19 -4.18
C TRP A 198 -7.50 -27.93 -3.93
N PHE A 199 -8.83 -28.03 -3.83
CA PHE A 199 -9.67 -26.89 -3.46
C PHE A 199 -9.41 -26.43 -2.02
N GLY A 200 -9.23 -27.36 -1.08
CA GLY A 200 -8.87 -26.99 0.28
C GLY A 200 -7.53 -26.24 0.34
N LEU A 201 -6.52 -26.71 -0.41
CA LEU A 201 -5.21 -26.05 -0.50
C LEU A 201 -5.32 -24.65 -1.11
N PHE A 202 -6.11 -24.51 -2.18
CA PHE A 202 -6.44 -23.21 -2.78
C PHE A 202 -7.03 -22.23 -1.74
N CYS A 203 -8.03 -22.66 -0.98
CA CYS A 203 -8.61 -21.83 0.08
C CYS A 203 -7.57 -21.39 1.13
N PHE A 204 -6.67 -22.29 1.56
CA PHE A 204 -5.60 -21.92 2.48
C PHE A 204 -4.64 -20.90 1.86
N CYS A 205 -4.19 -21.12 0.63
CA CYS A 205 -3.32 -20.18 -0.08
C CYS A 205 -3.94 -18.80 -0.17
N ILE A 206 -5.21 -18.68 -0.61
CA ILE A 206 -5.94 -17.41 -0.64
C ILE A 206 -6.01 -16.76 0.74
N ALA A 207 -6.35 -17.51 1.79
CA ALA A 207 -6.44 -16.95 3.14
C ALA A 207 -5.09 -16.35 3.62
N PHE A 208 -3.97 -17.04 3.36
CA PHE A 208 -2.63 -16.54 3.70
C PHE A 208 -2.19 -15.37 2.80
N ILE A 209 -2.56 -15.37 1.52
CA ILE A 209 -2.32 -14.24 0.61
C ILE A 209 -3.05 -12.99 1.13
N VAL A 210 -4.33 -13.11 1.52
CA VAL A 210 -5.10 -11.98 2.07
C VAL A 210 -4.52 -11.47 3.39
N LEU A 211 -4.10 -12.37 4.30
CA LEU A 211 -3.40 -12.00 5.53
C LEU A 211 -2.14 -11.17 5.26
N TYR A 212 -1.41 -11.50 4.18
CA TYR A 212 -0.21 -10.76 3.79
C TYR A 212 -0.54 -9.42 3.13
N VAL A 213 -1.38 -9.45 2.09
CA VAL A 213 -1.68 -8.28 1.24
C VAL A 213 -2.37 -7.17 2.04
N ASN A 214 -3.23 -7.53 3.00
CA ASN A 214 -3.91 -6.57 3.88
C ASN A 214 -3.12 -6.28 5.16
N GLU A 215 -1.83 -6.67 5.20
CA GLU A 215 -0.86 -6.32 6.26
C GLU A 215 -1.17 -6.89 7.66
N HIS A 216 -2.12 -7.82 7.78
CA HIS A 216 -2.46 -8.46 9.05
C HIS A 216 -1.39 -9.44 9.52
N ILE A 217 -0.44 -9.84 8.67
CA ILE A 217 0.58 -10.84 9.02
C ILE A 217 1.49 -10.40 10.18
N GLY A 218 1.75 -9.08 10.30
CA GLY A 218 2.53 -8.50 11.38
C GLY A 218 1.87 -8.64 12.76
N ASP A 219 0.52 -8.63 12.80
CA ASP A 219 -0.24 -8.79 14.04
C ASP A 219 -0.06 -10.19 14.67
N PHE A 220 0.30 -11.21 13.87
CA PHE A 220 0.42 -12.61 14.34
C PHE A 220 1.85 -13.12 14.46
N LEU A 221 2.72 -12.76 13.52
CA LEU A 221 4.06 -13.35 13.41
C LEU A 221 5.16 -12.47 14.01
N GLY A 222 4.83 -11.24 14.43
CA GLY A 222 5.78 -10.26 14.95
C GLY A 222 6.89 -9.93 13.94
N GLU A 223 8.01 -9.39 14.42
CA GLU A 223 9.19 -9.08 13.60
C GLU A 223 10.02 -10.33 13.21
N ALA A 224 9.53 -11.54 13.49
CA ALA A 224 10.28 -12.79 13.34
C ALA A 224 10.64 -13.12 11.88
N PHE A 225 9.96 -12.51 10.89
CA PHE A 225 10.25 -12.73 9.47
C PHE A 225 10.87 -11.48 8.83
N ASN A 226 12.10 -11.63 8.33
CA ASN A 226 12.70 -10.65 7.43
C ASN A 226 11.83 -10.50 6.17
N TYR A 227 11.64 -9.27 5.70
CA TYR A 227 10.87 -8.96 4.49
C TYR A 227 11.17 -9.84 3.28
N SER A 228 12.45 -10.10 2.99
CA SER A 228 12.81 -10.93 1.83
C SER A 228 12.15 -12.30 1.93
N ASN A 229 12.05 -12.86 3.14
CA ASN A 229 11.41 -14.15 3.37
C ASN A 229 9.90 -14.05 3.27
N LEU A 230 9.30 -12.97 3.76
CA LEU A 230 7.88 -12.69 3.61
C LEU A 230 7.44 -12.53 2.15
N GLN A 231 8.22 -11.81 1.35
CA GLN A 231 7.95 -11.64 -0.09
C GLN A 231 8.14 -12.96 -0.85
N ARG A 232 9.20 -13.72 -0.52
CA ARG A 232 9.38 -15.09 -1.05
C ARG A 232 8.22 -15.99 -0.68
N LEU A 233 7.70 -15.89 0.55
CA LEU A 233 6.54 -16.63 1.01
C LEU A 233 5.30 -16.23 0.21
N LEU A 234 5.01 -14.94 0.04
CA LEU A 234 3.89 -14.47 -0.78
C LEU A 234 3.99 -15.02 -2.21
N VAL A 235 5.14 -14.87 -2.86
CA VAL A 235 5.34 -15.37 -4.23
C VAL A 235 5.16 -16.89 -4.29
N SER A 236 5.66 -17.62 -3.28
CA SER A 236 5.48 -19.07 -3.19
C SER A 236 4.01 -19.45 -3.01
N LEU A 237 3.25 -18.71 -2.18
CA LEU A 237 1.82 -18.90 -1.97
C LEU A 237 1.03 -18.63 -3.26
N ILE A 238 1.33 -17.56 -4.01
CA ILE A 238 0.67 -17.26 -5.28
C ILE A 238 0.92 -18.38 -6.31
N ASN A 239 2.15 -18.86 -6.42
CA ASN A 239 2.44 -19.98 -7.33
C ASN A 239 1.72 -21.25 -6.89
N LEU A 240 1.70 -21.56 -5.59
CA LEU A 240 1.00 -22.72 -5.06
C LEU A 240 -0.52 -22.61 -5.25
N ASP A 241 -1.07 -21.41 -5.13
CA ASP A 241 -2.48 -21.10 -5.38
C ASP A 241 -2.86 -21.43 -6.82
N ILE A 242 -2.10 -20.92 -7.80
CA ILE A 242 -2.30 -21.22 -9.23
C ILE A 242 -2.20 -22.71 -9.50
N ILE A 243 -1.19 -23.39 -8.96
CA ILE A 243 -1.02 -24.84 -9.09
C ILE A 243 -2.25 -25.55 -8.53
N SER A 244 -2.69 -25.19 -7.32
CA SER A 244 -3.84 -25.81 -6.66
C SER A 244 -5.13 -25.63 -7.45
N LEU A 245 -5.36 -24.45 -8.03
CA LEU A 245 -6.50 -24.19 -8.90
C LEU A 245 -6.46 -25.03 -10.18
N VAL A 246 -5.31 -25.12 -10.84
CA VAL A 246 -5.14 -25.94 -12.06
C VAL A 246 -5.43 -27.41 -11.77
N TYR A 247 -4.91 -27.94 -10.65
CA TYR A 247 -5.16 -29.32 -10.27
C TYR A 247 -6.61 -29.56 -9.80
N PHE A 248 -7.24 -28.61 -9.12
CA PHE A 248 -8.66 -28.68 -8.80
C PHE A 248 -9.51 -28.81 -10.08
N LEU A 249 -9.29 -27.92 -11.06
CA LEU A 249 -9.99 -27.95 -12.34
C LEU A 249 -9.72 -29.25 -13.12
N ARG A 250 -8.47 -29.73 -13.13
CA ARG A 250 -8.12 -30.99 -13.79
C ARG A 250 -8.84 -32.21 -13.21
N ASN A 251 -9.13 -32.20 -11.90
CA ASN A 251 -9.78 -33.31 -11.21
C ASN A 251 -11.31 -33.23 -11.23
N ILE A 252 -11.90 -32.04 -11.45
CA ILE A 252 -13.35 -31.89 -11.60
C ILE A 252 -13.83 -32.12 -13.03
N ILE A 253 -12.99 -31.81 -14.03
CA ILE A 253 -13.33 -32.01 -15.45
C ILE A 253 -13.33 -33.52 -15.75
N PRO A 254 -14.47 -34.10 -16.20
CA PRO A 254 -14.54 -35.50 -16.62
C PRO A 254 -13.48 -35.81 -17.68
N GLN A 255 -12.89 -37.00 -17.66
CA GLN A 255 -11.85 -37.37 -18.64
C GLN A 255 -12.32 -37.21 -20.09
N GLU A 256 -13.62 -37.38 -20.34
CA GLU A 256 -14.28 -37.24 -21.66
C GLU A 256 -14.29 -35.80 -22.19
N ALA A 257 -14.18 -34.80 -21.32
CA ALA A 257 -14.16 -33.37 -21.69
C ALA A 257 -12.73 -32.79 -21.82
N LYS A 258 -11.69 -33.60 -21.59
CA LYS A 258 -10.29 -33.16 -21.75
C LYS A 258 -9.94 -33.16 -23.23
N ILE A 259 -10.02 -31.99 -23.87
CA ILE A 259 -9.54 -31.78 -25.23
C ILE A 259 -8.05 -32.13 -25.25
N ASN A 260 -7.70 -33.18 -25.99
CA ASN A 260 -6.32 -33.54 -26.27
C ASN A 260 -5.69 -32.38 -27.05
N PHE A 261 -4.89 -31.55 -26.37
CA PHE A 261 -3.91 -30.71 -27.05
C PHE A 261 -2.81 -31.62 -27.60
N GLN A 262 -3.11 -32.32 -28.69
CA GLN A 262 -2.10 -32.85 -29.59
C GLN A 262 -1.58 -31.66 -30.38
N CYS A 263 -0.46 -31.10 -29.93
CA CYS A 263 0.34 -30.23 -30.78
C CYS A 263 0.77 -31.06 -32.00
N TYR A 264 0.29 -30.66 -33.18
CA TYR A 264 0.83 -31.08 -34.46
C TYR A 264 2.18 -30.39 -34.72
#